data_AF-A0A142WYE2-F1
#
_entry.id   AF-A0A142WYE2-F1
#
_cell.length_a   1.000
_cell.length_b   1.000
_cell.length_c   1.000
_cell.angle_alpha   90.00
_cell.angle_beta   90.00
_cell.angle_gamma   90.00
#
_symmetry.space_group_name_H-M   'P 1'
#
loop_
_entity.id
_entity.type
_entity.pdbx_description
1 polymer ?
#
loop_
_entity_poly.entity_id
_entity_poly.type
_entity_poly.pdbx_seq_one_letter_code
_entity_poly.pdbx_strand_id
1 'polypeptide(L)'
;MLSPVWQVMLLDAAIGLGLISLAYWPRFRWGVLWVAMLAFPVLICTKVTTGLVMFSLLVGMWATVWRRVPGWVAVGLNLLLLAFVLPCNFSVLESGAVRMEEWRAQHPRMSLESRLAYEEPHRPVESQGIEASPRTDEPEMTMVLNRSNRARILKELHAGTYDHFVTSPGFGVERMRHAVLTMSAIPLLDTTKLPEPRPEPPAYPQDHEPGGVPLAPRSESAPRFEPPQLPPPENTLGDSRGMLDFHRQAKSSFLDPEGWGYVRNQREVIGFAPHAMRQHSNFSLEMHSDVDGVWRLSRLELMSLLRHERPRVYVSRKLPNMEQREDVPTRELDRFEAAALPRLEGGEPIVIHSDVNTTRMLGAIVAGKACLQCHTVPEGFLLGAFSYQLDRRVPLPERPPEGLPVQ
;
A
#
# COMPACT_ATOMS: atom_id res chain seq x y z
N MET A 1 21.52 5.23 15.12
CA MET A 1 22.99 5.03 15.16
C MET A 1 23.58 6.11 16.05
N LEU A 2 24.60 5.83 16.87
CA LEU A 2 25.32 6.90 17.58
C LEU A 2 26.03 7.76 16.54
N SER A 3 26.04 9.09 16.70
CA SER A 3 26.78 9.96 15.80
C SER A 3 28.29 9.65 15.88
N PRO A 4 29.07 9.89 14.82
CA PRO A 4 30.50 9.58 14.78
C PRO A 4 31.28 10.13 15.99
N VAL A 5 30.91 11.32 16.47
CA VAL A 5 31.51 11.98 17.64
C VAL A 5 31.42 11.13 18.91
N TRP A 6 30.27 10.50 19.16
CA TRP A 6 30.06 9.64 20.34
C TRP A 6 30.82 8.32 20.24
N GLN A 7 31.05 7.81 19.01
CA GLN A 7 31.85 6.60 18.80
C GLN A 7 33.33 6.85 19.13
N VAL A 8 33.86 8.01 18.74
CA VAL A 8 35.24 8.41 19.05
C VAL A 8 35.42 8.62 20.55
N MET A 9 34.50 9.34 21.21
CA MET A 9 34.59 9.55 22.66
C MET A 9 34.52 8.25 23.47
N LEU A 10 33.69 7.29 23.06
CA LEU A 10 33.61 5.98 23.72
C LEU A 10 34.89 5.16 23.50
N LEU A 11 35.49 5.26 22.32
CA LEU A 11 36.76 4.59 22.01
C LEU A 11 37.90 5.16 22.85
N ASP A 12 38.01 6.49 22.93
CA ASP A 12 39.04 7.16 23.73
C ASP A 12 38.89 6.88 25.23
N ALA A 13 37.66 6.86 25.74
CA ALA A 13 37.38 6.47 27.12
C ALA A 13 37.76 5.01 27.40
N ALA A 14 37.47 4.09 26.47
CA ALA A 14 37.84 2.68 26.60
C ALA A 14 39.37 2.48 26.57
N ILE A 15 40.07 3.22 25.70
CA ILE A 15 41.54 3.21 25.63
C ILE A 15 42.13 3.77 26.93
N GLY A 16 41.61 4.89 27.44
CA GLY A 16 42.06 5.48 28.70
C GLY A 16 41.88 4.53 29.89
N LEU A 17 40.73 3.86 29.99
CA LEU A 17 40.47 2.84 31.02
C LEU A 17 41.37 1.61 30.87
N GLY A 18 41.66 1.18 29.64
CA GLY A 18 42.61 0.10 29.36
C GLY A 18 44.04 0.42 29.80
N LEU A 19 44.50 1.64 29.52
CA LEU A 19 45.84 2.11 29.89
C LEU A 19 45.99 2.27 31.42
N ILE A 20 44.96 2.79 32.09
CA ILE A 20 44.93 2.85 33.56
C ILE A 20 44.96 1.42 34.14
N SER A 21 44.18 0.49 33.59
CA SER A 21 44.16 -0.90 34.07
C SER A 21 45.52 -1.61 33.91
N LEU A 22 46.22 -1.35 32.80
CA LEU A 22 47.58 -1.84 32.54
C LEU A 22 48.61 -1.29 33.53
N ALA A 23 48.54 0.00 33.87
CA ALA A 23 49.46 0.61 34.84
C ALA A 23 49.30 0.04 36.27
N TYR A 24 48.11 -0.42 36.64
CA TYR A 24 47.82 -1.00 37.96
C TYR A 24 47.83 -2.53 38.00
N TRP A 25 48.08 -3.20 36.86
CA TRP A 25 48.05 -4.65 36.67
C TRP A 25 48.88 -5.49 37.68
N PRO A 26 50.14 -5.14 38.03
CA PRO A 26 50.96 -6.01 38.88
C PRO A 26 50.51 -6.02 40.36
N ARG A 27 49.63 -5.11 40.78
CA ARG A 27 49.15 -5.04 42.18
C ARG A 27 47.82 -5.75 42.43
N PHE A 28 47.08 -6.16 41.40
CA PHE A 28 45.72 -6.67 41.55
C PHE A 28 45.55 -8.01 40.83
N ARG A 29 45.70 -9.12 41.57
CA ARG A 29 45.47 -10.50 41.06
C ARG A 29 44.03 -10.75 40.53
N TRP A 30 43.11 -9.82 40.75
CA TRP A 30 41.71 -9.85 40.28
C TRP A 30 41.45 -9.01 39.01
N GLY A 31 42.44 -8.33 38.45
CA GLY A 31 42.26 -7.35 37.35
C GLY A 31 41.65 -7.92 36.07
N VAL A 32 41.96 -9.17 35.72
CA VAL A 32 41.38 -9.86 34.54
C VAL A 32 39.86 -10.02 34.65
N LEU A 33 39.38 -10.33 35.85
CA LEU A 33 37.95 -10.54 36.12
C LEU A 33 37.18 -9.21 36.06
N TRP A 34 37.82 -8.10 36.44
CA TRP A 34 37.28 -6.75 36.34
C TRP A 34 37.18 -6.24 34.91
N VAL A 35 38.22 -6.43 34.10
CA VAL A 35 38.19 -6.06 32.68
C VAL A 35 37.16 -6.90 31.93
N ALA A 36 37.06 -8.21 32.23
CA ALA A 36 36.02 -9.07 31.67
C ALA A 36 34.60 -8.63 32.11
N MET A 37 34.37 -8.31 33.39
CA MET A 37 33.07 -7.82 33.87
C MET A 37 32.69 -6.44 33.33
N LEU A 38 33.64 -5.59 32.97
CA LEU A 38 33.37 -4.27 32.37
C LEU A 38 33.25 -4.33 30.85
N ALA A 39 33.98 -5.22 30.17
CA ALA A 39 33.93 -5.37 28.72
C ALA A 39 32.72 -6.22 28.26
N PHE A 40 32.28 -7.20 29.05
CA PHE A 40 31.20 -8.12 28.69
C PHE A 40 29.81 -7.45 28.56
N PRO A 41 29.41 -6.48 29.42
CA PRO A 41 28.16 -5.73 29.25
C PRO A 41 28.17 -4.77 28.05
N VAL A 42 29.36 -4.35 27.59
CA VAL A 42 29.54 -3.50 26.41
C VAL A 42 29.36 -4.30 25.12
N LEU A 43 29.66 -5.61 25.15
CA LEU A 43 29.59 -6.52 23.99
C LEU A 43 28.26 -7.27 23.86
N ILE A 44 27.49 -7.46 24.94
CA ILE A 44 26.22 -8.21 24.90
C ILE A 44 25.01 -7.31 25.17
N CYS A 45 24.24 -7.10 24.10
CA CYS A 45 22.81 -6.73 24.07
C CYS A 45 22.38 -5.26 24.31
N THR A 46 21.98 -4.63 23.20
CA THR A 46 20.66 -3.99 22.97
C THR A 46 19.99 -3.26 24.16
N LYS A 47 20.57 -2.12 24.51
CA LYS A 47 19.96 -0.85 24.95
C LYS A 47 19.10 -0.78 26.23
N VAL A 48 18.40 -1.84 26.66
CA VAL A 48 17.51 -1.79 27.85
C VAL A 48 18.06 -2.67 28.97
N THR A 49 18.59 -3.85 28.64
CA THR A 49 19.28 -4.73 29.59
C THR A 49 20.57 -4.12 30.10
N THR A 50 21.27 -3.32 29.29
CA THR A 50 22.52 -2.64 29.68
C THR A 50 22.32 -1.67 30.85
N GLY A 51 21.19 -0.94 30.89
CA GLY A 51 20.90 0.01 31.97
C GLY A 51 20.62 -0.68 33.30
N LEU A 52 19.81 -1.74 33.29
CA LEU A 52 19.49 -2.53 34.49
C LEU A 52 20.68 -3.34 34.99
N VAL A 53 21.49 -3.90 34.09
CA VAL A 53 22.71 -4.63 34.44
C VAL A 53 23.76 -3.67 34.97
N MET A 54 23.99 -2.51 34.34
CA MET A 54 24.88 -1.48 34.88
C MET A 54 24.39 -0.97 36.23
N PHE A 55 23.10 -0.67 36.40
CA PHE A 55 22.55 -0.25 37.68
C PHE A 55 22.74 -1.33 38.77
N SER A 56 22.47 -2.59 38.47
CA SER A 56 22.66 -3.71 39.41
C SER A 56 24.14 -3.92 39.77
N LEU A 57 25.04 -3.80 38.79
CA LEU A 57 26.49 -3.88 39.01
C LEU A 57 26.99 -2.71 39.82
N LEU A 58 26.49 -1.50 39.58
CA LEU A 58 26.84 -0.29 40.32
C LEU A 58 26.31 -0.33 41.75
N VAL A 59 25.09 -0.81 41.99
CA VAL A 59 24.54 -1.03 43.33
C VAL A 59 25.34 -2.11 44.07
N GLY A 60 25.71 -3.21 43.39
CA GLY A 60 26.57 -4.24 43.95
C GLY A 60 27.99 -3.76 44.28
N MET A 61 28.58 -2.94 43.41
CA MET A 61 29.84 -2.23 43.67
C MET A 61 29.70 -1.22 44.81
N TRP A 62 28.60 -0.47 44.84
CA TRP A 62 28.35 0.54 45.85
C TRP A 62 28.23 -0.10 47.23
N ALA A 63 27.50 -1.22 47.36
CA ALA A 63 27.38 -1.99 48.61
C ALA A 63 28.71 -2.57 49.12
N THR A 64 29.62 -2.93 48.22
CA THR A 64 30.94 -3.48 48.58
C THR A 64 31.98 -2.40 48.88
N VAL A 65 31.91 -1.26 48.21
CA VAL A 65 32.83 -0.12 48.36
C VAL A 65 32.45 0.79 49.54
N TRP A 66 31.16 0.93 49.88
CA TRP A 66 30.71 1.83 50.97
C TRP A 66 31.25 1.49 52.36
N ARG A 67 31.72 0.26 52.58
CA ARG A 67 32.38 -0.09 53.84
C ARG A 67 33.78 0.53 54.01
N ARG A 68 34.37 1.14 52.96
CA ARG A 68 35.77 1.61 53.00
C ARG A 68 36.03 3.00 52.41
N VAL A 69 35.04 3.70 51.89
CA VAL A 69 35.26 4.97 51.19
C VAL A 69 34.56 6.13 51.92
N PRO A 70 35.24 7.29 52.11
CA PRO A 70 34.63 8.46 52.73
C PRO A 70 33.36 8.91 52.00
N GLY A 71 32.34 9.31 52.76
CA GLY A 71 30.98 9.56 52.24
C GLY A 71 30.90 10.55 51.07
N TRP A 72 31.79 11.54 51.00
CA TRP A 72 31.80 12.54 49.92
C TRP A 72 32.16 11.95 48.54
N VAL A 73 33.02 10.93 48.48
CA VAL A 73 33.39 10.26 47.21
C VAL A 73 32.19 9.50 46.65
N ALA A 74 31.41 8.86 47.53
CA ALA A 74 30.19 8.14 47.14
C ALA A 74 29.14 9.09 46.57
N VAL A 75 28.98 10.28 47.16
CA VAL A 75 28.07 11.31 46.62
C VAL A 75 28.53 11.75 45.23
N GLY A 76 29.83 12.01 45.03
CA GLY A 76 30.38 12.41 43.73
C GLY A 76 30.12 11.37 42.62
N LEU A 77 30.33 10.08 42.92
CA LEU A 77 30.06 8.99 41.97
C LEU A 77 28.58 8.85 41.62
N ASN A 78 27.68 9.01 42.60
CA ASN A 78 26.24 8.98 42.35
C ASN A 78 25.79 10.15 41.46
N LEU A 79 26.30 11.35 41.70
CA LEU A 79 26.02 12.51 40.85
C LEU A 79 26.53 12.30 39.42
N LEU A 80 27.74 11.73 39.26
CA LEU A 80 28.29 11.40 37.95
C LEU A 80 27.41 10.37 37.21
N LEU A 81 26.94 9.35 37.92
CA LEU A 81 26.06 8.34 37.36
C LEU A 81 24.71 8.94 36.94
N LEU A 82 24.12 9.75 37.81
CA LEU A 82 22.85 10.44 37.53
C LEU A 82 23.01 11.34 36.30
N ALA A 83 24.13 12.08 36.21
CA ALA A 83 24.48 12.92 35.07
C ALA A 83 24.70 12.15 33.77
N PHE A 84 24.98 10.84 33.81
CA PHE A 84 25.11 10.00 32.62
C PHE A 84 23.79 9.31 32.25
N VAL A 85 23.05 8.80 33.24
CA VAL A 85 21.79 8.06 33.04
C VAL A 85 20.67 8.99 32.59
N LEU A 86 20.58 10.21 33.12
CA LEU A 86 19.52 11.16 32.78
C LEU A 86 19.58 11.58 31.30
N PRO A 87 20.73 12.05 30.74
CA PRO A 87 20.81 12.40 29.32
C PRO A 87 20.59 11.22 28.38
N CYS A 88 21.13 10.03 28.69
CA CYS A 88 20.91 8.84 27.87
C CYS A 88 19.42 8.46 27.77
N ASN A 89 18.70 8.52 28.89
CA ASN A 89 17.25 8.30 28.92
C ASN A 89 16.47 9.42 28.21
N PHE A 90 16.94 10.65 28.30
CA PHE A 90 16.34 11.81 27.64
C PHE A 90 16.54 11.78 26.11
N SER A 91 17.74 11.45 25.61
CA SER A 91 18.00 11.31 24.17
C SER A 91 17.19 10.18 23.52
N VAL A 92 16.94 9.08 24.24
CA VAL A 92 16.06 8.00 23.74
C VAL A 92 14.60 8.49 23.63
N LEU A 93 14.14 9.29 24.60
CA LEU A 93 12.82 9.91 24.57
C LEU A 93 12.68 10.92 23.44
N GLU A 94 13.64 11.83 23.32
CA GLU A 94 13.65 12.92 22.34
C GLU A 94 13.73 12.35 20.92
N SER A 95 14.62 11.37 20.67
CA SER A 95 14.68 10.69 19.37
C SER A 95 13.39 9.95 19.02
N GLY A 96 12.64 9.48 20.02
CA GLY A 96 11.34 8.86 19.80
C GLY A 96 10.24 9.84 19.41
N ALA A 97 10.16 10.97 20.12
CA ALA A 97 9.20 12.04 19.85
C ALA A 97 9.47 12.70 18.49
N VAL A 98 10.72 13.07 18.21
CA VAL A 98 11.13 13.64 16.91
C VAL A 98 10.78 12.69 15.77
N ARG A 99 11.10 11.39 15.92
CA ARG A 99 10.78 10.40 14.89
C ARG A 99 9.26 10.24 14.72
N MET A 100 8.48 10.22 15.80
CA MET A 100 7.02 10.18 15.73
C MET A 100 6.44 11.38 14.97
N GLU A 101 6.99 12.58 15.21
CA GLU A 101 6.59 13.80 14.53
C GLU A 101 6.97 13.76 13.05
N GLU A 102 8.16 13.29 12.71
CA GLU A 102 8.57 13.01 11.32
C GLU A 102 7.61 12.03 10.63
N TRP A 103 7.22 10.94 11.29
CA TRP A 103 6.26 9.96 10.72
C TRP A 103 4.87 10.56 10.52
N ARG A 104 4.38 11.39 11.46
CA ARG A 104 3.10 12.11 11.29
C ARG A 104 3.17 13.14 10.18
N ALA A 105 4.31 13.79 10.00
CA ALA A 105 4.55 14.72 8.90
C ALA A 105 4.59 13.99 7.54
N GLN A 106 5.18 12.80 7.48
CA GLN A 106 5.22 11.97 6.26
C GLN A 106 3.89 11.28 5.95
N HIS A 107 3.06 11.03 6.95
CA HIS A 107 1.76 10.37 6.82
C HIS A 107 0.66 11.20 7.48
N PRO A 108 0.33 12.37 6.91
CA PRO A 108 -0.68 13.24 7.49
C PRO A 108 -2.05 12.55 7.51
N ARG A 109 -2.84 12.90 8.52
CA ARG A 109 -4.27 12.58 8.56
C ARG A 109 -4.96 13.32 7.41
N MET A 110 -5.70 12.58 6.59
CA MET A 110 -6.48 13.14 5.50
C MET A 110 -7.92 12.64 5.55
N SER A 111 -8.84 13.48 5.08
CA SER A 111 -10.23 13.09 4.82
C SER A 111 -10.35 12.65 3.35
N LEU A 112 -11.10 11.59 3.12
CA LEU A 112 -11.53 11.12 1.81
C LEU A 112 -12.89 11.70 1.41
N GLU A 113 -13.59 12.44 2.27
CA GLU A 113 -14.94 12.94 1.98
C GLU A 113 -14.99 13.78 0.70
N SER A 114 -14.05 14.72 0.51
CA SER A 114 -14.02 15.52 -0.73
C SER A 114 -13.73 14.66 -1.97
N ARG A 115 -12.95 13.58 -1.81
CA ARG A 115 -12.63 12.64 -2.89
C ARG A 115 -13.78 11.70 -3.21
N LEU A 116 -14.73 11.54 -2.29
CA LEU A 116 -15.91 10.67 -2.39
C LEU A 116 -17.21 11.49 -2.42
N ALA A 117 -17.14 12.80 -2.65
CA ALA A 117 -18.31 13.67 -2.68
C ALA A 117 -19.32 13.27 -3.78
N TYR A 118 -18.87 12.54 -4.81
CA TYR A 118 -19.77 11.97 -5.82
C TYR A 118 -20.57 10.76 -5.33
N GLU A 119 -20.19 10.16 -4.18
CA GLU A 119 -20.94 9.07 -3.53
C GLU A 119 -22.02 9.58 -2.58
N GLU A 120 -22.24 10.90 -2.52
CA GLU A 120 -23.46 11.41 -1.91
C GLU A 120 -24.65 10.57 -2.41
N PRO A 121 -25.64 10.23 -1.55
CA PRO A 121 -26.70 9.27 -1.83
C PRO A 121 -27.62 9.77 -2.95
N HIS A 122 -27.09 9.78 -4.17
CA HIS A 122 -27.71 10.21 -5.39
C HIS A 122 -28.38 8.96 -5.93
N ARG A 123 -29.69 8.94 -5.67
CA ARG A 123 -30.63 7.86 -5.91
C ARG A 123 -30.39 6.63 -5.01
N PRO A 124 -31.39 6.21 -4.23
CA PRO A 124 -31.54 4.77 -4.02
C PRO A 124 -31.60 4.17 -5.43
N VAL A 125 -30.50 3.55 -5.87
CA VAL A 125 -30.56 2.61 -6.97
C VAL A 125 -31.59 1.62 -6.47
N GLU A 126 -32.78 1.68 -7.05
CA GLU A 126 -33.83 0.71 -6.86
C GLU A 126 -33.19 -0.59 -7.35
N SER A 127 -32.51 -1.27 -6.44
CA SER A 127 -31.75 -2.47 -6.68
C SER A 127 -32.80 -3.45 -7.15
N GLN A 128 -32.94 -3.58 -8.46
CA GLN A 128 -33.98 -4.36 -9.10
C GLN A 128 -33.72 -5.83 -8.79
N GLY A 129 -34.08 -6.26 -7.58
CA GLY A 129 -34.18 -7.64 -7.12
C GLY A 129 -33.11 -8.59 -7.63
N ILE A 130 -31.87 -8.15 -7.87
CA ILE A 130 -30.78 -9.06 -8.25
C ILE A 130 -30.44 -9.78 -6.95
N GLU A 131 -31.17 -10.86 -6.70
CA GLU A 131 -30.79 -11.90 -5.77
C GLU A 131 -29.33 -12.20 -6.07
N ALA A 132 -28.46 -11.81 -5.15
CA ALA A 132 -27.03 -11.97 -5.31
C ALA A 132 -26.77 -13.45 -5.59
N SER A 133 -26.53 -13.78 -6.87
CA SER A 133 -26.26 -15.15 -7.28
C SER A 133 -25.16 -15.69 -6.36
N PRO A 134 -25.33 -16.88 -5.76
CA PRO A 134 -24.42 -17.41 -4.75
C PRO A 134 -23.00 -17.36 -5.31
N ARG A 135 -22.24 -16.41 -4.77
CA ARG A 135 -20.92 -16.00 -5.25
C ARG A 135 -20.03 -17.23 -5.29
N THR A 136 -19.46 -17.50 -6.45
CA THR A 136 -18.29 -18.38 -6.57
C THR A 136 -17.22 -17.86 -5.63
N ASP A 137 -16.67 -18.77 -4.80
CA ASP A 137 -15.67 -18.52 -3.76
C ASP A 137 -14.36 -17.94 -4.34
N GLU A 138 -14.36 -16.70 -4.81
CA GLU A 138 -13.12 -15.95 -4.99
C GLU A 138 -12.46 -15.90 -3.62
N PRO A 139 -11.23 -16.43 -3.45
CA PRO A 139 -10.57 -16.45 -2.15
C PRO A 139 -10.53 -15.03 -1.60
N GLU A 140 -11.28 -14.84 -0.52
CA GLU A 140 -11.59 -13.53 0.05
C GLU A 140 -10.31 -12.70 0.23
N MET A 141 -10.21 -11.60 -0.55
CA MET A 141 -9.16 -10.59 -0.38
C MET A 141 -9.13 -10.01 1.06
N THR A 142 -10.18 -10.27 1.83
CA THR A 142 -10.31 -10.07 3.28
C THR A 142 -9.16 -10.67 4.09
N MET A 143 -8.56 -11.78 3.64
CA MET A 143 -7.38 -12.36 4.30
C MET A 143 -6.10 -11.52 4.12
N VAL A 144 -6.03 -10.70 3.06
CA VAL A 144 -4.86 -9.89 2.72
C VAL A 144 -4.79 -8.63 3.58
N LEU A 145 -5.93 -8.05 3.96
CA LEU A 145 -5.96 -6.80 4.73
C LEU A 145 -5.45 -6.93 6.14
N ASN A 146 -5.79 -8.02 6.81
CA ASN A 146 -5.24 -8.32 8.13
C ASN A 146 -3.74 -8.67 8.09
N ARG A 147 -3.15 -8.80 6.89
CA ARG A 147 -1.72 -9.09 6.70
C ARG A 147 -0.90 -7.90 6.20
N SER A 148 -1.51 -6.77 5.85
CA SER A 148 -0.73 -5.58 5.51
C SER A 148 0.01 -5.10 6.76
N ASN A 149 1.29 -5.47 6.87
CA ASN A 149 2.16 -5.06 7.97
C ASN A 149 2.14 -3.54 8.13
N ARG A 150 2.07 -2.80 7.02
CA ARG A 150 1.95 -1.35 7.00
C ARG A 150 0.67 -0.87 7.69
N ALA A 151 -0.50 -1.39 7.31
CA ALA A 151 -1.77 -0.99 7.92
C ALA A 151 -1.80 -1.30 9.42
N ARG A 152 -1.29 -2.48 9.83
CA ARG A 152 -1.15 -2.86 11.24
C ARG A 152 -0.26 -1.88 12.01
N ILE A 153 0.92 -1.54 11.47
CA ILE A 153 1.83 -0.62 12.16
C ILE A 153 1.25 0.81 12.21
N LEU A 154 0.61 1.29 11.14
CA LEU A 154 -0.08 2.60 11.15
C LEU A 154 -1.24 2.63 12.15
N LYS A 155 -1.97 1.52 12.31
CA LYS A 155 -2.98 1.37 13.36
C LYS A 155 -2.35 1.43 14.75
N GLU A 156 -1.27 0.69 14.99
CA GLU A 156 -0.53 0.74 16.27
C GLU A 156 0.01 2.15 16.55
N LEU A 157 0.50 2.85 15.52
CA LEU A 157 0.97 4.22 15.60
C LEU A 157 -0.12 5.18 16.08
N HIS A 158 -1.35 5.00 15.60
CA HIS A 158 -2.44 5.95 15.87
C HIS A 158 -3.37 5.54 17.00
N ALA A 159 -3.83 4.30 17.03
CA ALA A 159 -4.69 3.79 18.09
C ALA A 159 -3.85 3.34 19.31
N GLY A 160 -2.76 2.62 19.06
CA GLY A 160 -1.91 2.09 20.12
C GLY A 160 -1.26 3.18 20.97
N THR A 161 -0.83 4.29 20.37
CA THR A 161 -0.26 5.41 21.14
C THR A 161 -1.27 6.03 22.11
N TYR A 162 -2.55 6.13 21.73
CA TYR A 162 -3.59 6.66 22.62
C TYR A 162 -3.91 5.68 23.75
N ASP A 163 -4.18 4.42 23.43
CA ASP A 163 -4.52 3.41 24.43
C ASP A 163 -3.37 3.20 25.42
N HIS A 164 -2.14 3.11 24.92
CA HIS A 164 -0.95 2.99 25.75
C HIS A 164 -0.76 4.25 26.60
N PHE A 165 -1.02 5.46 26.07
CA PHE A 165 -0.94 6.69 26.85
C PHE A 165 -1.99 6.75 27.98
N VAL A 166 -3.24 6.35 27.72
CA VAL A 166 -4.30 6.40 28.73
C VAL A 166 -4.10 5.33 29.81
N THR A 167 -3.69 4.13 29.41
CA THR A 167 -3.60 2.96 30.31
C THR A 167 -2.25 2.82 31.02
N SER A 168 -1.18 3.46 30.56
CA SER A 168 0.12 3.37 31.24
C SER A 168 0.09 4.10 32.58
N PRO A 169 0.55 3.48 33.69
CA PRO A 169 0.80 4.20 34.93
C PRO A 169 1.90 5.27 34.73
N GLY A 170 1.89 6.32 35.55
CA GLY A 170 2.83 7.45 35.47
C GLY A 170 2.18 8.74 34.96
N PHE A 171 2.97 9.80 34.71
CA PHE A 171 2.45 11.08 34.18
C PHE A 171 3.38 11.63 33.08
N GLY A 172 2.80 12.28 32.06
CA GLY A 172 3.55 12.95 31.00
C GLY A 172 4.42 12.02 30.13
N VAL A 173 5.67 12.43 29.89
CA VAL A 173 6.62 11.78 28.97
C VAL A 173 6.97 10.34 29.31
N GLU A 174 6.78 9.90 30.56
CA GLU A 174 7.05 8.52 30.97
C GLU A 174 6.15 7.52 30.24
N ARG A 175 4.90 7.92 29.92
CA ARG A 175 3.93 7.09 29.19
C ARG A 175 4.27 6.91 27.70
N MET A 176 5.18 7.72 27.15
CA MET A 176 5.53 7.67 25.72
C MET A 176 6.70 6.74 25.38
N ARG A 177 7.46 6.23 26.36
CA ARG A 177 8.68 5.42 26.12
C ARG A 177 8.43 4.11 25.38
N HIS A 178 7.30 3.46 25.62
CA HIS A 178 7.03 2.12 25.09
C HIS A 178 6.58 2.12 23.62
N ALA A 179 5.93 3.19 23.16
CA ALA A 179 5.42 3.29 21.79
C ALA A 179 6.54 3.44 20.74
N VAL A 180 7.70 3.96 21.14
CA VAL A 180 8.80 4.31 20.20
C VAL A 180 9.53 3.08 19.67
N LEU A 181 9.64 1.99 20.44
CA LEU A 181 10.54 0.89 20.11
C LEU A 181 10.11 0.05 18.90
N THR A 182 8.85 0.12 18.49
CA THR A 182 8.30 -0.67 17.37
C THR A 182 8.42 0.00 16.00
N MET A 183 8.81 1.28 15.92
CA MET A 183 8.63 2.08 14.69
C MET A 183 9.74 2.00 13.63
N SER A 184 10.91 1.41 13.92
CA SER A 184 12.01 1.34 12.92
C SER A 184 11.79 0.32 11.79
N ALA A 185 10.63 -0.35 11.75
CA ALA A 185 10.36 -1.44 10.83
C ALA A 185 9.21 -1.17 9.84
N ILE A 186 8.73 0.07 9.73
CA ILE A 186 7.69 0.39 8.74
C ILE A 186 8.35 0.41 7.36
N PRO A 187 8.00 -0.52 6.45
CA PRO A 187 8.44 -0.39 5.07
C PRO A 187 7.80 0.87 4.50
N LEU A 188 8.64 1.85 4.11
CA LEU A 188 8.17 2.98 3.34
C LEU A 188 7.63 2.44 2.02
N LEU A 189 6.39 2.78 1.71
CA LEU A 189 5.81 2.47 0.42
C LEU A 189 6.61 3.25 -0.61
N ASP A 190 7.31 2.54 -1.49
CA ASP A 190 8.09 3.16 -2.55
C ASP A 190 7.14 3.69 -3.63
N THR A 191 6.53 4.84 -3.35
CA THR A 191 5.65 5.54 -4.28
C THR A 191 6.41 6.12 -5.49
N THR A 192 7.75 6.11 -5.45
CA THR A 192 8.59 6.61 -6.55
C THR A 192 8.67 5.62 -7.72
N LYS A 193 8.31 4.35 -7.51
CA LYS A 193 8.19 3.33 -8.56
C LYS A 193 6.84 3.37 -9.29
N LEU A 194 6.26 4.55 -9.45
CA LEU A 194 5.23 4.69 -10.48
C LEU A 194 5.93 4.56 -11.84
N PRO A 195 5.41 3.74 -12.77
CA PRO A 195 6.04 3.56 -14.07
C PRO A 195 6.21 4.91 -14.75
N GLU A 196 7.45 5.22 -15.17
CA GLU A 196 7.68 6.34 -16.06
C GLU A 196 6.83 6.13 -17.33
N PRO A 197 6.27 7.22 -17.90
CA PRO A 197 5.55 7.12 -19.17
C PRO A 197 6.40 6.38 -20.19
N ARG A 198 5.87 5.30 -20.76
CA ARG A 198 6.48 4.72 -21.97
C ARG A 198 6.53 5.81 -23.05
N PRO A 199 7.61 5.84 -23.87
CA PRO A 199 7.65 6.70 -25.05
C PRO A 199 6.43 6.42 -25.91
N GLU A 200 5.87 7.49 -26.48
CA GLU A 200 4.60 7.44 -27.20
C GLU A 200 4.68 6.43 -28.35
N PRO A 201 3.80 5.40 -28.40
CA PRO A 201 3.58 4.72 -29.66
C PRO A 201 3.04 5.73 -30.68
N PRO A 202 3.32 5.57 -31.98
CA PRO A 202 2.77 6.44 -33.01
C PRO A 202 1.26 6.57 -32.81
N ALA A 203 0.75 7.80 -32.87
CA ALA A 203 -0.67 8.07 -32.69
C ALA A 203 -1.47 7.13 -33.60
N TYR A 204 -2.32 6.30 -33.01
CA TYR A 204 -3.28 5.54 -33.79
C TYR A 204 -4.13 6.54 -34.58
N PRO A 205 -4.36 6.30 -35.88
CA PRO A 205 -5.24 7.15 -36.67
C PRO A 205 -6.59 7.24 -35.95
N GLN A 206 -7.03 8.46 -35.62
CA GLN A 206 -8.33 8.71 -35.01
C GLN A 206 -9.48 8.56 -36.03
N ASP A 207 -9.27 7.81 -37.11
CA ASP A 207 -10.08 7.80 -38.32
C ASP A 207 -11.44 7.10 -38.14
N HIS A 208 -11.80 6.78 -36.90
CA HIS A 208 -13.14 6.42 -36.48
C HIS A 208 -13.66 7.44 -35.48
N GLU A 209 -13.68 8.71 -35.85
CA GLU A 209 -14.71 9.61 -35.33
C GLU A 209 -16.04 9.15 -35.95
N PRO A 210 -16.98 8.54 -35.19
CA PRO A 210 -18.34 8.38 -35.68
C PRO A 210 -18.84 9.80 -35.97
N GLY A 211 -19.05 10.10 -37.25
CA GLY A 211 -19.34 11.44 -37.74
C GLY A 211 -20.30 12.19 -36.81
N GLY A 212 -19.83 13.32 -36.29
CA GLY A 212 -20.55 14.13 -35.32
C GLY A 212 -21.96 14.45 -35.82
N VAL A 213 -22.94 13.75 -35.28
CA VAL A 213 -24.35 14.09 -35.46
C VAL A 213 -24.57 15.38 -34.66
N PRO A 214 -25.09 16.46 -35.28
CA PRO A 214 -25.38 17.70 -34.58
C PRO A 214 -26.27 17.42 -33.37
N LEU A 215 -25.85 17.93 -32.20
CA LEU A 215 -26.61 17.84 -30.95
C LEU A 215 -27.96 18.55 -31.11
N ALA A 216 -29.00 17.81 -31.47
CA ALA A 216 -30.37 18.29 -31.45
C ALA A 216 -30.80 18.57 -29.99
N PRO A 217 -31.66 19.59 -29.76
CA PRO A 217 -32.15 19.91 -28.42
C PRO A 217 -32.80 18.68 -27.77
N ARG A 218 -32.37 18.43 -26.53
CA ARG A 218 -32.69 17.26 -25.69
C ARG A 218 -34.21 17.17 -25.48
N SER A 219 -34.86 16.31 -26.25
CA SER A 219 -36.26 15.92 -26.03
C SER A 219 -36.34 14.97 -24.82
N GLU A 220 -37.22 15.27 -23.86
CA GLU A 220 -37.48 14.42 -22.67
C GLU A 220 -38.04 13.04 -23.02
N SER A 221 -38.42 12.81 -24.28
CA SER A 221 -38.78 11.51 -24.85
C SER A 221 -37.61 10.86 -25.60
N ALA A 222 -36.38 11.00 -25.09
CA ALA A 222 -35.24 10.31 -25.68
C ALA A 222 -35.49 8.78 -25.64
N PRO A 223 -35.44 8.08 -26.78
CA PRO A 223 -35.68 6.65 -26.83
C PRO A 223 -34.74 5.94 -25.88
N ARG A 224 -35.30 4.98 -25.12
CA ARG A 224 -34.54 4.08 -24.25
C ARG A 224 -33.46 3.45 -25.10
N PHE A 225 -32.19 3.74 -24.80
CA PHE A 225 -31.06 3.15 -25.50
C PHE A 225 -31.13 1.64 -25.26
N GLU A 226 -31.58 0.88 -26.26
CA GLU A 226 -31.43 -0.57 -26.26
C GLU A 226 -29.96 -0.85 -26.59
N PRO A 227 -29.18 -1.39 -25.64
CA PRO A 227 -27.79 -1.67 -25.90
C PRO A 227 -27.69 -2.65 -27.08
N PRO A 228 -26.79 -2.40 -28.04
CA PRO A 228 -26.63 -3.29 -29.18
C PRO A 228 -26.32 -4.70 -28.67
N GLN A 229 -27.14 -5.68 -29.05
CA GLN A 229 -26.88 -7.06 -28.69
C GLN A 229 -25.54 -7.47 -29.32
N LEU A 230 -24.60 -7.89 -28.48
CA LEU A 230 -23.42 -8.59 -28.97
C LEU A 230 -23.90 -9.90 -29.61
N PRO A 231 -23.27 -10.36 -30.70
CA PRO A 231 -23.50 -11.72 -31.16
C PRO A 231 -23.31 -12.67 -29.96
N PRO A 232 -24.11 -13.75 -29.84
CA PRO A 232 -23.90 -14.73 -28.79
C PRO A 232 -22.42 -15.10 -28.81
N PRO A 233 -21.78 -15.24 -27.63
CA PRO A 233 -20.37 -15.56 -27.58
C PRO A 233 -20.17 -16.82 -28.40
N GLU A 234 -19.60 -16.70 -29.59
CA GLU A 234 -19.11 -17.87 -30.29
C GLU A 234 -18.10 -18.49 -29.33
N ASN A 235 -18.18 -19.81 -29.15
CA ASN A 235 -17.28 -20.56 -28.29
C ASN A 235 -15.87 -20.58 -28.88
N THR A 236 -15.30 -19.41 -29.19
CA THR A 236 -13.91 -19.18 -29.54
C THR A 236 -13.09 -19.42 -28.29
N LEU A 237 -12.89 -20.70 -27.97
CA LEU A 237 -11.63 -21.44 -27.72
C LEU A 237 -10.40 -20.74 -27.09
N GLY A 238 -10.50 -19.51 -26.63
CA GLY A 238 -9.50 -18.88 -25.78
C GLY A 238 -9.67 -19.37 -24.35
N ASP A 239 -8.55 -19.64 -23.70
CA ASP A 239 -8.51 -20.00 -22.28
C ASP A 239 -9.06 -18.85 -21.41
N SER A 240 -10.38 -18.87 -21.18
CA SER A 240 -11.08 -17.92 -20.31
C SER A 240 -10.50 -17.87 -18.90
N ARG A 241 -9.82 -18.93 -18.44
CA ARG A 241 -9.16 -18.95 -17.13
C ARG A 241 -7.93 -18.04 -17.13
N GLY A 242 -7.06 -18.12 -18.13
CA GLY A 242 -5.90 -17.23 -18.27
C GLY A 242 -6.29 -15.75 -18.28
N MET A 243 -7.38 -15.41 -19.00
CA MET A 243 -7.92 -14.04 -19.06
C MET A 243 -8.50 -13.58 -17.72
N LEU A 244 -9.21 -14.46 -17.02
CA LEU A 244 -9.74 -14.17 -15.68
C LEU A 244 -8.61 -13.97 -14.66
N ASP A 245 -7.57 -14.81 -14.70
CA ASP A 245 -6.41 -14.69 -13.81
C ASP A 245 -5.60 -13.43 -14.09
N PHE A 246 -5.47 -13.05 -15.36
CA PHE A 246 -4.89 -11.76 -15.73
C PHE A 246 -5.70 -10.57 -15.16
N HIS A 247 -7.04 -10.61 -15.28
CA HIS A 247 -7.91 -9.60 -14.69
C HIS A 247 -7.80 -9.56 -13.16
N ARG A 248 -7.74 -10.71 -12.48
CA ARG A 248 -7.53 -10.80 -11.03
C ARG A 248 -6.21 -10.16 -10.60
N GLN A 249 -5.13 -10.42 -11.33
CA GLN A 249 -3.82 -9.81 -11.07
C GLN A 249 -3.86 -8.29 -11.27
N ALA A 250 -4.51 -7.82 -12.33
CA ALA A 250 -4.76 -6.41 -12.58
C ALA A 250 -5.54 -5.76 -11.43
N LYS A 251 -6.65 -6.37 -11.02
CA LYS A 251 -7.48 -5.93 -9.88
C LYS A 251 -6.67 -5.87 -8.58
N SER A 252 -5.88 -6.89 -8.30
CA SER A 252 -5.00 -6.95 -7.11
C SER A 252 -3.97 -5.83 -7.11
N SER A 253 -3.32 -5.56 -8.25
CA SER A 253 -2.36 -4.45 -8.39
C SER A 253 -3.03 -3.08 -8.18
N PHE A 254 -4.21 -2.86 -8.77
CA PHE A 254 -4.94 -1.60 -8.62
C PHE A 254 -5.45 -1.37 -7.20
N LEU A 255 -5.93 -2.45 -6.55
CA LEU A 255 -6.47 -2.45 -5.21
C LEU A 255 -5.41 -2.77 -4.15
N ASP A 256 -4.12 -2.57 -4.44
CA ASP A 256 -3.00 -2.94 -3.55
C ASP A 256 -3.28 -2.55 -2.07
N PRO A 257 -3.50 -3.54 -1.19
CA PRO A 257 -3.80 -3.31 0.23
C PRO A 257 -2.71 -2.59 1.00
N GLU A 258 -1.46 -2.63 0.52
CA GLU A 258 -0.39 -1.84 1.11
C GLU A 258 -0.63 -0.34 0.92
N GLY A 259 -1.33 0.04 -0.15
CA GLY A 259 -1.68 1.42 -0.44
C GLY A 259 -2.69 2.05 0.52
N TRP A 260 -3.55 1.28 1.17
CA TRP A 260 -4.74 1.85 1.82
C TRP A 260 -4.42 2.61 3.12
N GLY A 261 -3.25 2.35 3.69
CA GLY A 261 -2.86 2.95 4.96
C GLY A 261 -3.73 2.46 6.12
N TYR A 262 -3.92 3.30 7.13
CA TYR A 262 -4.87 3.06 8.22
C TYR A 262 -6.13 3.87 8.00
N VAL A 263 -7.26 3.17 7.82
CA VAL A 263 -8.58 3.75 7.65
C VAL A 263 -9.36 3.57 8.95
N ARG A 264 -9.67 4.65 9.64
CA ARG A 264 -10.61 4.60 10.77
C ARG A 264 -12.05 4.83 10.31
N ASN A 265 -12.22 5.81 9.44
CA ASN A 265 -13.44 6.17 8.71
C ASN A 265 -13.05 7.11 7.56
N GLN A 266 -14.01 7.51 6.72
CA GLN A 266 -13.77 8.41 5.58
C GLN A 266 -13.16 9.76 5.97
N ARG A 267 -13.34 10.25 7.21
CA ARG A 267 -12.78 11.54 7.69
C ARG A 267 -11.35 11.44 8.18
N GLU A 268 -10.94 10.24 8.59
CA GLU A 268 -9.65 10.00 9.25
C GLU A 268 -8.96 8.80 8.62
N VAL A 269 -8.15 9.08 7.61
CA VAL A 269 -7.29 8.11 6.94
C VAL A 269 -5.84 8.57 6.98
N ILE A 270 -4.91 7.64 7.16
CA ILE A 270 -3.50 7.94 7.42
C ILE A 270 -2.63 7.06 6.53
N GLY A 271 -1.75 7.69 5.75
CA GLY A 271 -0.85 6.99 4.83
C GLY A 271 -1.58 6.38 3.63
N PHE A 272 -2.80 6.85 3.32
CA PHE A 272 -3.53 6.41 2.14
C PHE A 272 -2.83 6.83 0.86
N ALA A 273 -2.64 5.87 -0.03
CA ALA A 273 -2.22 6.06 -1.40
C ALA A 273 -3.41 5.69 -2.30
N PRO A 274 -3.87 6.59 -3.17
CA PRO A 274 -5.00 6.35 -4.06
C PRO A 274 -4.83 5.06 -4.89
N HIS A 275 -5.95 4.41 -5.22
CA HIS A 275 -5.92 3.24 -6.09
C HIS A 275 -5.22 3.62 -7.40
N ALA A 276 -4.23 2.82 -7.76
CA ALA A 276 -3.42 3.03 -8.92
C ALA A 276 -2.86 1.69 -9.34
N MET A 277 -2.75 1.50 -10.65
CA MET A 277 -2.08 0.35 -11.19
C MET A 277 -0.58 0.45 -10.93
N ARG A 278 -0.09 -0.37 -10.00
CA ARG A 278 1.31 -0.38 -9.60
C ARG A 278 2.07 -1.39 -10.43
N GLN A 279 3.28 -1.02 -10.85
CA GLN A 279 4.16 -1.93 -11.55
C GLN A 279 4.76 -2.89 -10.52
N HIS A 280 4.02 -3.93 -10.16
CA HIS A 280 4.62 -5.06 -9.46
C HIS A 280 5.47 -5.83 -10.46
N SER A 281 6.63 -6.33 -10.01
CA SER A 281 7.55 -7.16 -10.82
C SER A 281 6.86 -8.34 -11.52
N ASN A 282 5.68 -8.74 -11.03
CA ASN A 282 4.96 -9.91 -11.48
C ASN A 282 3.81 -9.57 -12.45
N PHE A 283 3.48 -8.30 -12.69
CA PHE A 283 2.47 -7.94 -13.69
C PHE A 283 3.12 -7.93 -15.07
N SER A 284 3.05 -9.07 -15.76
CA SER A 284 3.48 -9.18 -17.14
C SER A 284 2.47 -8.51 -18.06
N LEU A 285 2.95 -7.63 -18.95
CA LEU A 285 2.17 -7.09 -20.06
C LEU A 285 1.99 -8.11 -21.21
N GLU A 286 2.63 -9.27 -21.08
CA GLU A 286 2.52 -10.39 -22.02
C GLU A 286 1.83 -11.58 -21.33
N MET A 287 0.79 -12.09 -21.98
CA MET A 287 0.07 -13.28 -21.58
C MET A 287 0.42 -14.40 -22.54
N HIS A 288 0.89 -15.52 -22.00
CA HIS A 288 1.22 -16.69 -22.81
C HIS A 288 0.00 -17.61 -22.83
N SER A 289 -0.53 -17.86 -24.03
CA SER A 289 -1.50 -18.93 -24.26
C SER A 289 -0.77 -20.07 -24.96
N ASP A 290 -0.91 -21.29 -24.44
CA ASP A 290 -0.32 -22.49 -25.03
C ASP A 290 -0.83 -22.75 -26.46
N VAL A 291 -2.03 -22.26 -26.78
CA VAL A 291 -2.71 -22.51 -28.05
C VAL A 291 -2.65 -21.30 -28.99
N ASP A 292 -2.68 -20.09 -28.44
CA ASP A 292 -2.85 -18.85 -29.21
C ASP A 292 -1.61 -17.96 -29.28
N GLY A 293 -0.47 -18.45 -28.80
CA GLY A 293 0.76 -17.69 -28.77
C GLY A 293 0.72 -16.55 -27.74
N VAL A 294 1.53 -15.52 -27.98
CA VAL A 294 1.76 -14.44 -27.00
C VAL A 294 0.84 -13.27 -27.29
N TRP A 295 -0.03 -12.96 -26.32
CA TRP A 295 -0.88 -11.77 -26.32
C TRP A 295 -0.20 -10.64 -25.57
N ARG A 296 -0.21 -9.43 -26.12
CA ARG A 296 0.37 -8.23 -25.52
C ARG A 296 -0.74 -7.25 -25.16
N LEU A 297 -0.75 -6.76 -23.92
CA LEU A 297 -1.62 -5.66 -23.51
C LEU A 297 -1.25 -4.39 -24.27
N SER A 298 -2.10 -4.00 -25.22
CA SER A 298 -1.95 -2.80 -26.02
C SER A 298 -2.69 -1.61 -25.41
N ARG A 299 -3.82 -1.86 -24.76
CA ARG A 299 -4.62 -0.82 -24.10
C ARG A 299 -5.21 -1.32 -22.78
N LEU A 300 -5.14 -0.49 -21.75
CA LEU A 300 -5.80 -0.70 -20.47
C LEU A 300 -6.38 0.61 -19.97
N GLU A 301 -7.70 0.65 -19.82
CA GLU A 301 -8.44 1.82 -19.39
C GLU A 301 -9.31 1.52 -18.18
N LEU A 302 -9.60 2.55 -17.39
CA LEU A 302 -10.48 2.46 -16.23
C LEU A 302 -11.83 3.08 -16.57
N MET A 303 -12.88 2.30 -16.43
CA MET A 303 -14.26 2.75 -16.52
C MET A 303 -14.76 3.18 -15.15
N SER A 304 -15.37 4.36 -15.07
CA SER A 304 -16.01 4.85 -13.85
C SER A 304 -17.52 4.84 -14.00
N LEU A 305 -18.17 4.24 -13.01
CA LEU A 305 -19.62 4.14 -12.92
C LEU A 305 -20.21 5.08 -11.86
N LEU A 306 -19.42 5.45 -10.85
CA LEU A 306 -19.90 6.25 -9.72
C LEU A 306 -19.67 7.76 -9.85
N ARG A 307 -18.60 8.19 -10.53
CA ARG A 307 -18.16 9.60 -10.49
C ARG A 307 -18.88 10.52 -11.47
N HIS A 308 -19.42 9.96 -12.55
CA HIS A 308 -20.01 10.71 -13.65
C HIS A 308 -21.50 10.38 -13.75
N GLU A 309 -22.32 11.32 -14.23
CA GLU A 309 -23.78 11.10 -14.43
C GLU A 309 -24.07 9.88 -15.33
N ARG A 310 -23.15 9.61 -16.28
CA ARG A 310 -23.16 8.44 -17.15
C ARG A 310 -21.82 7.72 -17.06
N PRO A 311 -21.76 6.40 -17.28
CA PRO A 311 -20.50 5.67 -17.38
C PRO A 311 -19.52 6.34 -18.36
N ARG A 312 -18.28 6.52 -17.91
CA ARG A 312 -17.19 7.11 -18.71
C ARG A 312 -15.93 6.27 -18.60
N VAL A 313 -15.15 6.23 -19.68
CA VAL A 313 -13.84 5.57 -19.70
C VAL A 313 -12.75 6.63 -19.67
N TYR A 314 -11.81 6.49 -18.75
CA TYR A 314 -10.64 7.37 -18.65
C TYR A 314 -9.64 6.95 -19.72
N VAL A 315 -9.36 7.87 -20.65
CA VAL A 315 -8.41 7.66 -21.73
C VAL A 315 -7.04 8.14 -21.25
N SER A 316 -6.16 7.19 -20.93
CA SER A 316 -4.81 7.53 -20.51
C SER A 316 -3.83 6.53 -21.09
N ARG A 317 -2.70 7.05 -21.58
CA ARG A 317 -1.55 6.25 -21.99
C ARG A 317 -0.78 5.70 -20.77
N LYS A 318 -0.89 6.41 -19.64
CA LYS A 318 -0.36 5.96 -18.35
C LYS A 318 -1.43 5.15 -17.64
N LEU A 319 -1.00 4.12 -16.94
CA LEU A 319 -1.87 3.36 -16.06
C LEU A 319 -2.57 4.32 -15.07
N PRO A 320 -3.89 4.21 -14.89
CA PRO A 320 -4.67 5.22 -14.18
C PRO A 320 -4.25 5.27 -12.70
N ASN A 321 -3.88 6.47 -12.25
CA ASN A 321 -3.78 6.83 -10.83
C ASN A 321 -5.00 7.68 -10.48
N MET A 322 -5.74 7.28 -9.45
CA MET A 322 -6.97 7.95 -9.05
C MET A 322 -6.77 9.40 -8.57
N GLU A 323 -5.55 9.78 -8.17
CA GLU A 323 -5.22 11.14 -7.70
C GLU A 323 -5.15 12.17 -8.82
N GLN A 324 -4.70 11.78 -10.01
CA GLN A 324 -4.45 12.70 -11.12
C GLN A 324 -5.68 12.91 -12.03
N ARG A 325 -6.87 12.48 -11.59
CA ARG A 325 -8.02 12.25 -12.47
C ARG A 325 -8.78 13.47 -12.94
N GLU A 326 -8.68 14.61 -12.25
CA GLU A 326 -9.49 15.79 -12.60
C GLU A 326 -9.24 16.27 -14.03
N ASP A 327 -8.00 16.12 -14.51
CA ASP A 327 -7.57 16.55 -15.84
C ASP A 327 -7.42 15.39 -16.84
N VAL A 328 -7.75 14.15 -16.44
CA VAL A 328 -7.62 12.99 -17.34
C VAL A 328 -8.79 13.00 -18.32
N PRO A 329 -8.53 13.02 -19.65
CA PRO A 329 -9.60 13.03 -20.63
C PRO A 329 -10.44 11.76 -20.52
N THR A 330 -11.74 11.92 -20.68
CA THR A 330 -12.70 10.81 -20.66
C THR A 330 -13.42 10.69 -21.99
N ARG A 331 -13.80 9.48 -22.36
CA ARG A 331 -14.66 9.18 -23.52
C ARG A 331 -15.93 8.47 -23.09
N GLU A 332 -16.90 8.41 -24.00
CA GLU A 332 -18.08 7.56 -23.86
C GLU A 332 -17.72 6.07 -24.01
N LEU A 333 -18.62 5.22 -23.52
CA LEU A 333 -18.54 3.78 -23.77
C LEU A 333 -18.63 3.53 -25.28
N ASP A 334 -17.77 2.66 -25.79
CA ASP A 334 -17.95 2.17 -27.16
C ASP A 334 -18.97 1.03 -27.24
N ARG A 335 -19.21 0.53 -28.45
CA ARG A 335 -20.22 -0.51 -28.72
C ARG A 335 -20.02 -1.78 -27.89
N PHE A 336 -18.77 -2.23 -27.72
CA PHE A 336 -18.47 -3.44 -26.95
C PHE A 336 -18.72 -3.20 -25.46
N GLU A 337 -18.21 -2.09 -24.94
CA GLU A 337 -18.32 -1.74 -23.52
C GLU A 337 -19.78 -1.52 -23.09
N ALA A 338 -20.56 -0.82 -23.91
CA ALA A 338 -21.98 -0.57 -23.67
C ALA A 338 -22.81 -1.87 -23.65
N ALA A 339 -22.45 -2.84 -24.48
CA ALA A 339 -23.12 -4.13 -24.53
C ALA A 339 -22.63 -5.12 -23.45
N ALA A 340 -21.38 -4.98 -22.99
CA ALA A 340 -20.80 -5.80 -21.94
C ALA A 340 -21.23 -5.35 -20.53
N LEU A 341 -21.46 -4.05 -20.31
CA LEU A 341 -21.76 -3.49 -18.99
C LEU A 341 -22.96 -4.16 -18.29
N PRO A 342 -24.12 -4.40 -18.94
CA PRO A 342 -25.25 -5.07 -18.30
C PRO A 342 -24.93 -6.48 -17.80
N ARG A 343 -23.98 -7.18 -18.43
CA ARG A 343 -23.54 -8.51 -17.99
C ARG A 343 -22.69 -8.43 -16.72
N LEU A 344 -21.82 -7.42 -16.63
CA LEU A 344 -21.07 -7.16 -15.40
C LEU A 344 -21.99 -6.73 -14.25
N GLU A 345 -23.01 -5.93 -14.54
CA GLU A 345 -24.07 -5.57 -13.58
C GLU A 345 -24.85 -6.82 -13.12
N GLY A 346 -25.03 -7.79 -14.02
CA GLY A 346 -25.58 -9.13 -13.71
C GLY A 346 -24.64 -10.05 -12.93
N GLY A 347 -23.44 -9.59 -12.54
CA GLY A 347 -22.49 -10.34 -11.71
C GLY A 347 -21.45 -11.13 -12.48
N GLU A 348 -21.37 -11.02 -13.81
CA GLU A 348 -20.29 -11.65 -14.57
C GLU A 348 -18.96 -10.96 -14.26
N PRO A 349 -17.88 -11.69 -13.93
CA PRO A 349 -16.61 -11.07 -13.53
C PRO A 349 -15.85 -10.46 -14.71
N ILE A 350 -16.02 -11.02 -15.92
CA ILE A 350 -15.35 -10.57 -17.14
C ILE A 350 -16.19 -10.92 -18.36
N VAL A 351 -16.32 -9.97 -19.30
CA VAL A 351 -16.88 -10.20 -20.63
C VAL A 351 -15.75 -10.14 -21.64
N ILE A 352 -15.63 -11.16 -22.49
CA ILE A 352 -14.55 -11.29 -23.47
C ILE A 352 -15.15 -11.32 -24.87
N HIS A 353 -14.51 -10.59 -25.79
CA HIS A 353 -14.77 -10.68 -27.23
C HIS A 353 -13.44 -10.84 -27.95
N SER A 354 -13.26 -12.00 -28.59
CA SER A 354 -12.03 -12.36 -29.26
C SER A 354 -12.21 -12.37 -30.77
N ASP A 355 -11.22 -11.82 -31.46
CA ASP A 355 -11.00 -11.90 -32.90
C ASP A 355 -9.67 -12.64 -33.15
N VAL A 356 -9.32 -12.88 -34.41
CA VAL A 356 -8.10 -13.58 -34.83
C VAL A 356 -6.86 -12.94 -34.22
N ASN A 357 -6.75 -11.62 -34.29
CA ASN A 357 -5.54 -10.88 -33.89
C ASN A 357 -5.72 -9.96 -32.69
N THR A 358 -6.95 -9.77 -32.21
CA THR A 358 -7.26 -8.87 -31.10
C THR A 358 -8.21 -9.55 -30.13
N THR A 359 -8.04 -9.30 -28.83
CA THR A 359 -8.98 -9.69 -27.80
C THR A 359 -9.35 -8.47 -26.99
N ARG A 360 -10.64 -8.21 -26.87
CA ARG A 360 -11.21 -7.15 -26.03
C ARG A 360 -11.84 -7.77 -24.80
N MET A 361 -11.62 -7.15 -23.65
CA MET A 361 -12.23 -7.61 -22.40
C MET A 361 -12.74 -6.46 -21.57
N LEU A 362 -13.82 -6.69 -20.85
CA LEU A 362 -14.31 -5.79 -19.82
C LEU A 362 -14.40 -6.55 -18.50
N GLY A 363 -13.55 -6.20 -17.53
CA GLY A 363 -13.45 -6.91 -16.25
C GLY A 363 -13.98 -6.06 -15.08
N ALA A 364 -14.83 -6.65 -14.25
CA ALA A 364 -15.54 -5.96 -13.16
C ALA A 364 -14.63 -5.59 -11.97
N ILE A 365 -14.80 -4.38 -11.44
CA ILE A 365 -14.26 -3.98 -10.14
C ILE A 365 -15.42 -3.93 -9.17
N VAL A 366 -15.57 -5.01 -8.39
CA VAL A 366 -16.68 -5.18 -7.46
C VAL A 366 -16.24 -4.85 -6.03
N ALA A 367 -17.10 -4.16 -5.27
CA ALA A 367 -16.88 -3.88 -3.87
C ALA A 367 -16.81 -5.18 -3.05
N GLY A 368 -15.68 -5.40 -2.37
CA GLY A 368 -15.56 -6.37 -1.28
C GLY A 368 -15.65 -5.69 0.08
N LYS A 369 -15.67 -6.46 1.18
CA LYS A 369 -15.67 -5.95 2.59
C LYS A 369 -14.65 -4.84 2.84
N ALA A 370 -13.52 -5.00 2.18
CA ALA A 370 -12.37 -4.14 2.17
C ALA A 370 -12.67 -2.71 1.68
N CYS A 371 -13.43 -2.63 0.58
CA CYS A 371 -13.82 -1.39 -0.07
C CYS A 371 -14.77 -0.58 0.82
N LEU A 372 -15.57 -1.25 1.64
CA LEU A 372 -16.57 -0.65 2.53
C LEU A 372 -15.97 0.22 3.64
N GLN A 373 -14.65 0.13 3.87
CA GLN A 373 -13.97 1.02 4.82
C GLN A 373 -13.94 2.47 4.32
N CYS A 374 -13.95 2.65 3.00
CA CYS A 374 -13.90 3.96 2.36
C CYS A 374 -15.18 4.26 1.56
N HIS A 375 -15.78 3.27 0.87
CA HIS A 375 -16.91 3.47 -0.03
C HIS A 375 -18.25 3.20 0.68
N THR A 376 -19.28 4.01 0.38
CA THR A 376 -20.63 3.87 0.97
C THR A 376 -21.56 3.03 0.09
N VAL A 377 -21.04 1.95 -0.49
CA VAL A 377 -21.81 1.06 -1.37
C VAL A 377 -22.06 -0.30 -0.70
N PRO A 378 -23.06 -1.09 -1.13
CA PRO A 378 -23.21 -2.47 -0.67
C PRO A 378 -22.03 -3.37 -1.08
N GLU A 379 -21.76 -4.42 -0.31
CA GLU A 379 -20.85 -5.48 -0.75
C GLU A 379 -21.39 -6.15 -2.01
N GLY A 380 -20.55 -6.37 -3.03
CA GLY A 380 -21.02 -6.87 -4.32
C GLY A 380 -21.40 -5.80 -5.33
N PHE A 381 -21.40 -4.53 -4.94
CA PHE A 381 -21.71 -3.45 -5.86
C PHE A 381 -20.60 -3.25 -6.91
N LEU A 382 -20.98 -3.00 -8.18
CA LEU A 382 -20.03 -2.75 -9.27
C LEU A 382 -19.51 -1.30 -9.20
N LEU A 383 -18.29 -1.12 -8.70
CA LEU A 383 -17.65 0.20 -8.53
C LEU A 383 -17.14 0.78 -9.86
N GLY A 384 -16.73 -0.09 -10.77
CA GLY A 384 -16.10 0.26 -12.03
C GLY A 384 -15.74 -0.98 -12.85
N ALA A 385 -14.97 -0.79 -13.92
CA ALA A 385 -14.44 -1.89 -14.71
C ALA A 385 -13.10 -1.51 -15.35
N PHE A 386 -12.29 -2.51 -15.70
CA PHE A 386 -11.15 -2.35 -16.60
C PHE A 386 -11.57 -2.72 -18.02
N SER A 387 -11.25 -1.85 -18.98
CA SER A 387 -11.37 -2.14 -20.40
C SER A 387 -9.99 -2.50 -20.94
N TYR A 388 -9.86 -3.69 -21.49
CA TYR A 388 -8.62 -4.26 -22.00
C TYR A 388 -8.68 -4.39 -23.51
N GLN A 389 -7.56 -4.09 -24.16
CA GLN A 389 -7.26 -4.55 -25.51
C GLN A 389 -5.93 -5.29 -25.49
N LEU A 390 -5.97 -6.51 -26.00
CA LEU A 390 -4.85 -7.40 -26.16
C LEU A 390 -4.66 -7.64 -27.66
N ASP A 391 -3.45 -7.47 -28.16
CA ASP A 391 -3.12 -7.78 -29.55
C ASP A 391 -2.16 -8.98 -29.59
N ARG A 392 -2.29 -9.85 -30.59
CA ARG A 392 -1.29 -10.91 -30.81
C ARG A 392 0.06 -10.27 -31.11
N ARG A 393 1.11 -10.76 -30.47
CA ARG A 393 2.49 -10.30 -30.72
C ARG A 393 2.93 -10.58 -32.16
N VAL A 394 2.48 -11.70 -32.71
CA VAL A 394 2.64 -12.06 -34.13
C VAL A 394 1.25 -12.22 -34.72
N PRO A 395 0.78 -11.25 -35.53
CA PRO A 395 -0.52 -11.36 -36.18
C PRO A 395 -0.59 -12.59 -37.10
N LEU A 396 -1.67 -13.33 -37.01
CA LEU A 396 -2.04 -14.36 -37.98
C LEU A 396 -2.65 -13.70 -39.22
N PRO A 397 -2.53 -14.32 -40.40
CA PRO A 397 -3.22 -13.83 -41.59
C PRO A 397 -4.72 -13.76 -41.34
N GLU A 398 -5.36 -12.66 -41.77
CA GLU A 398 -6.80 -12.53 -41.70
C GLU A 398 -7.46 -13.69 -42.44
N ARG A 399 -8.52 -14.25 -41.85
CA ARG A 399 -9.30 -15.28 -42.53
C ARG A 399 -9.86 -14.64 -43.80
N PRO A 400 -9.64 -15.22 -45.00
CA PRO A 400 -10.22 -14.69 -46.20
C PRO A 400 -11.74 -14.57 -46.01
N PRO A 401 -12.38 -13.50 -46.51
CA PRO A 401 -13.80 -13.27 -46.28
C PRO A 401 -14.59 -14.49 -46.73
N GLU A 402 -15.42 -15.00 -45.82
CA GLU A 402 -16.22 -16.20 -46.03
C GLU A 402 -17.12 -15.98 -47.26
N GLY A 403 -16.84 -16.68 -48.36
CA GLY A 403 -17.60 -16.56 -49.62
C GLY A 403 -16.79 -16.20 -50.86
N LEU A 404 -15.48 -15.95 -50.78
CA LEU A 404 -14.65 -15.95 -51.98
C LEU A 404 -14.44 -17.41 -52.46
N PRO A 405 -14.80 -17.76 -53.71
CA PRO A 405 -14.58 -19.10 -54.24
C PRO A 405 -13.09 -19.40 -54.21
N VAL A 406 -12.71 -20.55 -53.62
CA VAL A 406 -11.35 -21.08 -53.72
C VAL A 406 -11.11 -21.37 -55.19
N GLN A 407 -10.20 -20.61 -55.82
CA GLN A 407 -9.81 -20.83 -57.22
C GLN A 407 -8.90 -22.04 -57.36
#